data_AF-A0A955H6K1-F1
#
_entry.id   AF-A0A955H6K1-F1
#
_cell.length_a   1.000
_cell.length_b   1.000
_cell.length_c   1.000
_cell.angle_alpha   90.00
_cell.angle_beta   90.00
_cell.angle_gamma   90.00
#
_symmetry.space_group_name_H-M   'P 1'
#
loop_
_entity.id
_entity.type
_entity.pdbx_description
1 polymer ?
#
loop_
_entity_poly.entity_id
_entity_poly.type
_entity_poly.pdbx_seq_one_letter_code
_entity_poly.pdbx_strand_id
1 'polypeptide(L)'
;MKYLPLFVFLFLGLLVYISPVEVFAQDPTGLVPCDGTTENPCNSCQLVVLGENILQWLIGVMLVIFAIMVAISGFNLVTSGGNPQAKTEAKKKLTNSFVAIVIVLAAWLIVDTLMRSLLLGGEGQINGRPWSTLECINATETTMPNKNELSPTLQQVEDLKAMGCQFKNGREGWYCPNTSCRYRETEGWYNCAEGEVPPAPPEPIAAAGLENACGGGPCVPLATVGVPCKDPNSCALAPSTQEKVAAFHAAAGVSGARVTEAMPPTRTHSNPCHTNGTCIDYGKAGGMTNQEIKDVIQAAVNAGLSPKYEVGTQAEVDVLLEAGIPAQYIEKPLGSHITAPHFSIYDNG
;
A
#
# COMPACT_ATOMS: atom_id res chain seq x y z
N MET A 1 42.47 23.90 -45.16
CA MET A 1 41.10 24.39 -45.42
C MET A 1 40.21 23.37 -46.14
N LYS A 2 40.74 22.40 -46.90
CA LYS A 2 39.94 21.43 -47.68
C LYS A 2 38.97 20.54 -46.88
N TYR A 3 39.27 20.26 -45.61
CA TYR A 3 38.45 19.38 -44.75
C TYR A 3 37.61 20.14 -43.71
N LEU A 4 37.73 21.47 -43.67
CA LEU A 4 36.95 22.32 -42.77
C LEU A 4 35.43 22.17 -43.00
N PRO A 5 34.88 22.17 -44.23
CA PRO A 5 33.45 22.01 -44.43
C PRO A 5 32.96 20.60 -44.07
N LEU A 6 33.79 19.57 -44.27
CA LEU A 6 33.48 18.19 -43.90
C LEU A 6 33.42 18.03 -42.38
N PHE A 7 34.37 18.61 -41.65
CA PHE A 7 34.41 18.56 -40.19
C PHE A 7 33.26 19.35 -39.56
N VAL A 8 32.89 20.49 -40.15
CA VAL A 8 31.72 21.29 -39.75
C VAL A 8 30.41 20.54 -39.99
N PHE A 9 30.26 19.85 -41.13
CA PHE A 9 29.08 19.02 -41.42
C PHE A 9 28.97 17.80 -40.50
N LEU A 10 30.09 17.15 -40.15
CA LEU A 10 30.13 16.02 -39.22
C LEU A 10 29.82 16.47 -37.78
N PHE A 11 30.29 17.66 -37.38
CA PHE A 11 30.03 18.22 -36.05
C PHE A 11 28.58 18.73 -35.92
N LEU A 12 28.03 19.38 -36.94
CA LEU A 12 26.61 19.77 -37.01
C LEU A 12 25.69 18.55 -37.13
N GLY A 13 26.06 17.53 -37.89
CA GLY A 13 25.31 16.28 -38.00
C GLY A 13 25.30 15.47 -36.69
N LEU A 14 26.41 15.47 -35.95
CA LEU A 14 26.48 14.89 -34.61
C LEU A 14 25.65 15.69 -33.59
N LEU A 15 25.65 17.04 -33.67
CA LEU A 15 24.80 17.91 -32.84
C LEU A 15 23.30 17.73 -33.10
N VAL A 16 22.88 17.34 -34.31
CA VAL A 16 21.48 17.00 -34.65
C VAL A 16 21.10 15.60 -34.17
N TYR A 17 22.07 14.67 -34.09
CA TYR A 17 21.86 13.31 -33.54
C TYR A 17 21.88 13.27 -32.01
N ILE A 18 22.47 14.31 -31.38
CA ILE A 18 22.26 14.67 -29.98
C ILE A 18 21.11 15.69 -29.91
N SER A 19 19.98 15.40 -30.57
CA SER A 19 18.71 16.01 -30.17
C SER A 19 18.60 15.85 -28.65
N PRO A 20 18.12 16.85 -27.90
CA PRO A 20 18.14 16.83 -26.45
C PRO A 20 17.55 15.51 -25.97
N VAL A 21 18.42 14.60 -25.53
CA VAL A 21 18.00 13.37 -24.87
C VAL A 21 17.46 13.89 -23.56
N GLU A 22 16.14 14.07 -23.52
CA GLU A 22 15.37 14.51 -22.36
C GLU A 22 16.17 15.46 -21.46
N VAL A 23 16.32 16.73 -21.89
CA VAL A 23 16.76 17.75 -20.93
C VAL A 23 15.69 17.71 -19.83
N PHE A 24 16.07 17.16 -18.67
CA PHE A 24 15.28 16.99 -17.45
C PHE A 24 14.83 18.33 -16.83
N ALA A 25 14.40 19.30 -17.65
CA ALA A 25 13.98 20.64 -17.25
C ALA A 25 12.52 20.92 -17.66
N GLN A 26 11.76 19.93 -18.12
CA GLN A 26 10.35 20.09 -18.45
C GLN A 26 9.46 19.29 -17.50
N ASP A 27 9.52 19.63 -16.22
CA ASP A 27 8.30 19.52 -15.42
C ASP A 27 7.46 20.78 -15.73
N PRO A 28 6.22 20.66 -16.24
CA PRO A 28 5.37 21.80 -16.60
C PRO A 28 4.98 22.68 -15.41
N THR A 29 5.35 22.33 -14.17
CA THR A 29 4.97 23.05 -12.94
C THR A 29 5.93 24.16 -12.50
N GLY A 30 7.12 24.28 -13.08
CA GLY A 30 8.11 25.30 -12.70
C GLY A 30 8.86 24.96 -11.40
N LEU A 31 9.80 25.84 -10.97
CA LEU A 31 10.67 25.56 -9.81
C LEU A 31 9.86 25.39 -8.52
N VAL A 32 8.80 26.20 -8.34
CA VAL A 32 7.87 26.09 -7.19
C VAL A 32 6.69 25.19 -7.62
N PRO A 33 6.52 23.99 -7.03
CA PRO A 33 5.54 23.01 -7.52
C PRO A 33 4.11 23.24 -7.00
N CYS A 34 3.84 24.39 -6.36
CA CYS A 34 2.54 24.73 -5.77
C CYS A 34 2.15 26.19 -6.06
N ASP A 35 0.85 26.48 -6.08
CA ASP A 35 0.32 27.84 -6.31
C ASP A 35 -0.53 28.37 -5.13
N GLY A 36 -0.75 27.54 -4.11
CA GLY A 36 -1.52 27.91 -2.91
C GLY A 36 -3.03 27.85 -3.11
N THR A 37 -3.52 27.35 -4.26
CA THR A 37 -4.94 27.09 -4.48
C THR A 37 -5.40 25.86 -3.72
N THR A 38 -6.72 25.66 -3.65
CA THR A 38 -7.31 24.44 -3.07
C THR A 38 -7.01 23.19 -3.89
N GLU A 39 -6.73 23.33 -5.18
CA GLU A 39 -6.38 22.23 -6.08
C GLU A 39 -4.88 21.90 -6.05
N ASN A 40 -4.02 22.89 -5.74
CA ASN A 40 -2.56 22.71 -5.61
C ASN A 40 -1.98 23.44 -4.37
N PRO A 41 -2.30 22.95 -3.15
CA PRO A 41 -1.89 23.60 -1.91
C PRO A 41 -0.40 23.42 -1.63
N CYS A 42 0.25 24.49 -1.17
CA CYS A 42 1.63 24.44 -0.69
C CYS A 42 1.71 23.76 0.69
N ASN A 43 1.91 22.44 0.69
CA ASN A 43 2.09 21.63 1.89
C ASN A 43 3.55 21.18 2.07
N SER A 44 3.83 20.46 3.15
CA SER A 44 5.18 19.95 3.44
C SER A 44 5.71 19.00 2.36
N CYS A 45 4.84 18.34 1.59
CA CYS A 45 5.30 17.51 0.50
C CYS A 45 5.84 18.33 -0.68
N GLN A 46 5.16 19.43 -1.01
CA GLN A 46 5.61 20.33 -2.08
C GLN A 46 6.98 20.96 -1.77
N LEU A 47 7.39 21.01 -0.49
CA LEU A 47 8.76 21.38 -0.10
C LEU A 47 9.80 20.34 -0.53
N VAL A 48 9.48 19.05 -0.44
CA VAL A 48 10.38 17.97 -0.88
C VAL A 48 10.49 17.95 -2.41
N VAL A 49 9.37 18.13 -3.11
CA VAL A 49 9.35 18.27 -4.57
C VAL A 49 10.12 19.50 -5.03
N LEU A 50 9.99 20.63 -4.33
CA LEU A 50 10.81 21.82 -4.58
C LEU A 50 12.31 21.51 -4.45
N GLY A 51 12.70 20.73 -3.43
CA GLY A 51 14.08 20.29 -3.25
C GLY A 51 14.62 19.51 -4.46
N GLU A 52 13.83 18.57 -4.97
CA GLU A 52 14.17 17.80 -6.18
C GLU A 52 14.24 18.69 -7.42
N ASN A 53 13.27 19.58 -7.62
CA ASN A 53 13.27 20.52 -8.73
C ASN A 53 14.53 21.41 -8.71
N ILE A 54 14.97 21.86 -7.53
CA ILE A 54 16.21 22.61 -7.36
C ILE A 54 17.42 21.75 -7.72
N LEU A 55 17.48 20.49 -7.27
CA LEU A 55 18.59 19.59 -7.59
C LEU A 55 18.69 19.32 -9.10
N GLN A 56 17.57 19.01 -9.75
CA GLN A 56 17.51 18.80 -11.20
C GLN A 56 17.89 20.07 -11.97
N TRP A 57 17.40 21.23 -11.53
CA TRP A 57 17.78 22.51 -12.12
C TRP A 57 19.27 22.80 -11.98
N LEU A 58 19.85 22.57 -10.79
CA LEU A 58 21.28 22.72 -10.55
C LEU A 58 22.12 21.78 -11.41
N ILE A 59 21.73 20.51 -11.55
CA ILE A 59 22.39 19.55 -12.45
C ILE A 59 22.32 20.04 -13.89
N GLY A 60 21.16 20.53 -14.35
CA GLY A 60 20.99 21.11 -15.68
C GLY A 60 21.93 22.31 -15.92
N VAL A 61 21.98 23.25 -14.99
CA VAL A 61 22.88 24.42 -15.06
C VAL A 61 24.34 23.99 -15.06
N MET A 62 24.71 23.00 -14.22
CA MET A 62 26.07 22.46 -14.18
C MET A 62 26.48 21.81 -15.50
N LEU A 63 25.58 21.09 -16.16
CA LEU A 63 25.84 20.49 -17.48
C LEU A 63 26.03 21.55 -18.57
N VAL A 64 25.27 22.64 -18.54
CA VAL A 64 25.46 23.77 -19.46
C VAL A 64 26.81 24.45 -19.22
N ILE A 65 27.16 24.72 -17.95
CA ILE A 65 28.48 25.26 -17.60
C ILE A 65 29.60 24.33 -18.05
N PHE A 66 29.44 23.02 -17.85
CA PHE A 66 30.37 22.01 -18.31
C PHE A 66 30.55 22.07 -19.83
N ALA A 67 29.47 22.12 -20.60
CA ALA A 67 29.53 22.23 -22.07
C ALA A 67 30.28 23.49 -22.52
N ILE A 68 30.02 24.63 -21.90
CA ILE A 68 30.72 25.90 -22.16
C ILE A 68 32.22 25.77 -21.85
N MET A 69 32.56 25.22 -20.68
CA MET A 69 33.95 25.05 -20.25
C MET A 69 34.72 24.09 -21.17
N VAL A 70 34.08 23.01 -21.62
CA VAL A 70 34.66 22.09 -22.60
C VAL A 70 34.85 22.77 -23.95
N ALA A 71 33.90 23.57 -24.42
CA ALA A 71 34.02 24.31 -25.67
C ALA A 71 35.16 25.33 -25.62
N ILE A 72 35.25 26.14 -24.56
CA ILE A 72 36.32 27.13 -24.38
C ILE A 72 37.69 26.44 -24.24
N SER A 73 37.76 25.37 -23.44
CA SER A 73 39.01 24.63 -23.23
C SER A 73 39.46 23.91 -24.50
N GLY A 74 38.52 23.32 -25.24
CA GLY A 74 38.77 22.69 -26.53
C GLY A 74 39.23 23.69 -27.58
N PHE A 75 38.58 24.85 -27.68
CA PHE A 75 38.99 25.92 -28.58
C PHE A 75 40.41 26.41 -28.26
N ASN A 76 40.69 26.70 -26.99
CA ASN A 76 42.02 27.14 -26.55
C ASN A 76 43.10 26.09 -26.83
N LEU A 77 42.77 24.80 -26.69
CA LEU A 77 43.70 23.72 -26.99
C LEU A 77 44.11 23.70 -28.47
N VAL A 78 43.15 23.93 -29.37
CA VAL A 78 43.39 23.97 -30.83
C VAL A 78 44.12 25.26 -31.25
N THR A 79 43.78 26.40 -30.66
CA THR A 79 44.35 27.71 -31.04
C THR A 79 45.68 28.05 -30.37
N SER A 80 46.18 27.22 -29.44
CA SER A 80 47.42 27.46 -28.69
C SER A 80 48.70 27.56 -29.52
N GLY A 81 48.68 27.27 -30.83
CA GLY A 81 49.76 27.66 -31.76
C GLY A 81 51.18 27.16 -31.45
N GLY A 82 51.33 26.14 -30.58
CA GLY A 82 52.63 25.62 -30.15
C GLY A 82 53.12 26.12 -28.78
N ASN A 83 52.45 27.10 -28.16
CA ASN A 83 52.78 27.56 -26.81
C ASN A 83 52.54 26.43 -25.76
N PRO A 84 53.59 25.89 -25.11
CA PRO A 84 53.45 24.79 -24.16
C PRO A 84 52.64 25.16 -22.91
N GLN A 85 52.75 26.40 -22.44
CA GLN A 85 52.04 26.88 -21.27
C GLN A 85 50.53 26.96 -21.53
N ALA A 86 50.12 27.57 -22.65
CA ALA A 86 48.72 27.67 -23.05
C ALA A 86 48.07 26.29 -23.26
N LYS A 87 48.80 25.35 -23.88
CA LYS A 87 48.33 23.96 -24.04
C LYS A 87 48.13 23.26 -22.69
N THR A 88 49.07 23.44 -21.77
CA THR A 88 49.01 22.82 -20.44
C THR A 88 47.82 23.36 -19.65
N GLU A 89 47.58 24.67 -19.73
CA GLU A 89 46.43 25.31 -19.08
C GLU A 89 45.10 24.83 -19.66
N ALA A 90 44.97 24.76 -20.99
CA ALA A 90 43.75 24.28 -21.66
C ALA A 90 43.45 22.81 -21.29
N LYS A 91 44.47 21.94 -21.27
CA LYS A 91 44.32 20.54 -20.82
C LYS A 91 43.91 20.43 -19.36
N LYS A 92 44.47 21.28 -18.49
CA LYS A 92 44.11 21.31 -17.07
C LYS A 92 42.65 21.70 -16.89
N LYS A 93 42.18 22.76 -17.56
CA LYS A 93 40.77 23.18 -17.51
C LYS A 93 39.83 22.07 -18.01
N LEU A 94 40.18 21.44 -19.13
CA LEU A 94 39.42 20.33 -19.70
C LEU A 94 39.34 19.13 -18.73
N THR A 95 40.48 18.72 -18.16
CA THR A 95 40.54 17.60 -17.21
C THR A 95 39.73 17.89 -15.95
N ASN A 96 39.83 19.11 -15.41
CA ASN A 96 39.07 19.52 -14.23
C ASN A 96 37.56 19.48 -14.48
N SER A 97 37.09 19.86 -15.67
CA SER A 97 35.68 19.75 -16.03
C SER A 97 35.19 18.30 -16.02
N PHE A 98 35.99 17.35 -16.53
CA PHE A 98 35.64 15.92 -16.49
C PHE A 98 35.65 15.36 -15.07
N VAL A 99 36.64 15.74 -14.26
CA VAL A 99 36.70 15.33 -12.84
C VAL A 99 35.45 15.79 -12.09
N ALA A 100 34.96 17.01 -12.37
CA ALA A 100 33.72 17.50 -11.75
C ALA A 100 32.50 16.62 -12.08
N ILE A 101 32.32 16.21 -13.35
CA ILE A 101 31.23 15.29 -13.73
C ILE A 101 31.37 13.93 -13.04
N VAL A 102 32.59 13.37 -13.02
CA VAL A 102 32.84 12.08 -12.37
C VAL A 102 32.46 12.12 -10.88
N ILE A 103 32.75 13.22 -10.19
CA ILE A 103 32.37 13.40 -8.79
C ILE A 103 30.85 13.41 -8.62
N VAL A 104 30.11 14.12 -9.48
CA VAL A 104 28.64 14.18 -9.43
C VAL A 104 28.02 12.80 -9.66
N LEU A 105 28.51 12.06 -10.67
CA LEU A 105 28.04 10.70 -10.95
C LEU A 105 28.39 9.72 -9.83
N ALA A 106 29.57 9.84 -9.24
CA ALA A 106 29.97 9.03 -8.10
C ALA A 106 29.11 9.31 -6.86
N ALA A 107 28.77 10.58 -6.60
CA ALA A 107 27.88 10.94 -5.50
C ALA A 107 26.49 10.30 -5.66
N TRP A 108 25.91 10.39 -6.86
CA TRP A 108 24.62 9.74 -7.14
C TRP A 108 24.69 8.21 -6.95
N LEU A 109 25.73 7.57 -7.49
CA LEU A 109 25.94 6.12 -7.37
C LEU A 109 26.08 5.68 -5.90
N ILE A 110 26.79 6.45 -5.07
CA ILE A 110 26.96 6.15 -3.64
C ILE A 110 25.61 6.19 -2.94
N VAL A 111 24.81 7.25 -3.15
CA VAL A 111 23.48 7.37 -2.54
C VAL A 111 22.57 6.23 -3.00
N ASP A 112 22.53 5.94 -4.31
CA ASP A 112 21.74 4.84 -4.86
C ASP A 112 22.13 3.47 -4.27
N THR A 113 23.43 3.22 -4.16
CA THR A 113 23.96 1.97 -3.57
C THR A 113 23.58 1.86 -2.09
N LEU A 114 23.69 2.95 -1.33
CA LEU A 114 23.31 2.97 0.08
C LEU A 114 21.82 2.73 0.26
N MET A 115 20.98 3.42 -0.52
CA MET A 115 19.52 3.25 -0.46
C MET A 115 19.10 1.82 -0.81
N ARG A 116 19.68 1.22 -1.86
CA ARG A 116 19.48 -0.19 -2.19
C ARG A 116 19.88 -1.14 -1.06
N SER A 117 20.97 -0.83 -0.35
CA SER A 117 21.45 -1.68 0.75
C SER A 117 20.61 -1.59 2.03
N LEU A 118 19.98 -0.43 2.28
CA LEU A 118 19.21 -0.17 3.49
C LEU A 118 17.73 -0.57 3.37
N LEU A 119 17.20 -0.58 2.15
CA LEU A 119 15.81 -0.97 1.90
C LEU A 119 15.66 -2.51 1.91
N LEU A 120 14.74 -3.01 2.76
CA LEU A 120 14.45 -4.44 2.92
C LEU A 120 14.05 -5.06 1.57
N GLY A 121 14.86 -6.01 1.08
CA GLY A 121 14.67 -6.66 -0.22
C GLY A 121 15.80 -6.40 -1.22
N GLY A 122 16.67 -5.41 -1.00
CA GLY A 122 17.83 -5.15 -1.87
C GLY A 122 17.50 -4.59 -3.25
N GLU A 123 16.22 -4.42 -3.56
CA GLU A 123 15.74 -3.94 -4.87
C GLU A 123 15.81 -2.42 -5.00
N GLY A 124 16.06 -1.70 -3.90
CA GLY A 124 16.08 -0.23 -3.87
C GLY A 124 14.71 0.39 -4.13
N GLN A 125 13.65 -0.31 -3.74
CA GLN A 125 12.29 0.11 -3.96
C GLN A 125 11.59 0.51 -2.67
N ILE A 126 10.75 1.54 -2.77
CA ILE A 126 9.79 1.96 -1.76
C ILE A 126 8.43 1.86 -2.43
N ASN A 127 7.49 1.09 -1.87
CA ASN A 127 6.15 0.86 -2.45
C ASN A 127 6.15 0.37 -3.91
N GLY A 128 7.13 -0.46 -4.31
CA GLY A 128 7.23 -1.00 -5.67
C GLY A 128 7.79 -0.03 -6.72
N ARG A 129 8.32 1.13 -6.30
CA ARG A 129 8.97 2.12 -7.17
C ARG A 129 10.40 2.40 -6.72
N PRO A 130 11.31 2.83 -7.62
CA PRO A 130 12.67 3.19 -7.24
C PRO A 130 12.69 4.25 -6.13
N TRP A 131 13.62 4.15 -5.18
CA TRP A 131 13.76 5.11 -4.07
C TRP A 131 13.94 6.56 -4.54
N SER A 132 14.47 6.76 -5.75
CA SER A 132 14.68 8.07 -6.36
C SER A 132 13.38 8.71 -6.88
N THR A 133 12.26 8.00 -6.88
CA THR A 133 10.95 8.52 -7.25
C THR A 133 10.29 9.13 -6.02
N LEU A 134 10.13 10.45 -6.01
CA LEU A 134 9.40 11.15 -4.96
C LEU A 134 7.89 10.95 -5.15
N GLU A 135 7.24 10.39 -4.14
CA GLU A 135 5.79 10.35 -4.06
C GLU A 135 5.31 11.36 -3.04
N CYS A 136 4.51 12.31 -3.50
CA CYS A 136 3.72 13.11 -2.59
C CYS A 136 2.49 12.36 -2.13
N ILE A 137 2.60 11.82 -0.92
CA ILE A 137 1.41 11.50 -0.13
C ILE A 137 0.89 12.85 0.36
N ASN A 138 -0.03 13.46 -0.40
CA ASN A 138 -0.77 14.60 0.11
C ASN A 138 -1.41 14.17 1.44
N ALA A 139 -1.35 14.99 2.49
CA ALA A 139 -2.20 14.76 3.67
C ALA A 139 -3.70 14.90 3.31
N THR A 140 -4.00 15.37 2.10
CA THR A 140 -5.30 15.32 1.41
C THR A 140 -5.43 14.20 0.38
N GLU A 141 -4.50 13.25 0.42
CA GLU A 141 -4.70 11.84 0.15
C GLU A 141 -4.08 11.03 1.31
N THR A 142 -4.60 11.17 2.53
CA THR A 142 -5.36 10.01 2.99
C THR A 142 -6.51 9.84 2.01
N THR A 143 -6.24 9.22 0.85
CA THR A 143 -7.19 8.24 0.39
C THR A 143 -7.38 7.38 1.62
N MET A 144 -8.55 7.50 2.24
CA MET A 144 -9.09 6.37 2.97
C MET A 144 -8.79 5.16 2.08
N PRO A 145 -8.29 4.05 2.65
CA PRO A 145 -7.86 2.88 1.89
C PRO A 145 -8.80 2.72 0.70
N ASN A 146 -8.20 2.61 -0.50
CA ASN A 146 -8.93 2.42 -1.74
C ASN A 146 -10.07 1.43 -1.47
N LYS A 147 -11.23 1.57 -2.12
CA LYS A 147 -12.39 0.65 -1.98
C LYS A 147 -12.05 -0.86 -2.06
N ASN A 148 -10.81 -1.19 -2.45
CA ASN A 148 -10.25 -2.52 -2.58
C ASN A 148 -9.12 -2.86 -1.57
N GLU A 149 -8.72 -1.97 -0.65
CA GLU A 149 -7.73 -2.25 0.40
C GLU A 149 -8.42 -2.62 1.72
N LEU A 150 -8.34 -3.91 2.09
CA LEU A 150 -8.74 -4.38 3.41
C LEU A 150 -7.69 -3.95 4.44
N SER A 151 -8.08 -3.01 5.30
CA SER A 151 -7.41 -2.60 6.54
C SER A 151 -6.33 -1.49 6.41
N PRO A 152 -6.44 -0.37 7.16
CA PRO A 152 -5.39 0.63 7.24
C PRO A 152 -4.15 0.08 7.98
N THR A 153 -2.97 0.52 7.56
CA THR A 153 -1.68 0.23 8.20
C THR A 153 -1.61 0.80 9.63
N LEU A 154 -0.69 0.26 10.45
CA LEU A 154 -0.44 0.73 11.82
C LEU A 154 -0.12 2.24 11.87
N GLN A 155 0.66 2.75 10.92
CA GLN A 155 0.99 4.17 10.83
C GLN A 155 -0.26 5.02 10.57
N GLN A 156 -1.14 4.58 9.67
CA GLN A 156 -2.41 5.29 9.39
C GLN A 156 -3.34 5.33 10.61
N VAL A 157 -3.32 4.30 11.45
CA VAL A 157 -4.09 4.27 12.71
C VAL A 157 -3.50 5.23 13.75
N GLU A 158 -2.18 5.34 13.84
CA GLU A 158 -1.51 6.29 14.74
C GLU A 158 -1.75 7.74 14.31
N ASP A 159 -1.69 8.02 13.02
CA ASP A 159 -1.96 9.35 12.46
C ASP A 159 -3.42 9.79 12.73
N LEU A 160 -4.39 8.87 12.58
CA LEU A 160 -5.81 9.13 12.87
C LEU A 160 -6.06 9.45 14.35
N LYS A 161 -5.36 8.76 15.26
CA LYS A 161 -5.43 9.05 16.70
C LYS A 161 -4.78 10.40 17.04
N ALA A 162 -3.67 10.75 16.38
CA ALA A 162 -3.00 12.04 16.55
C ALA A 162 -3.88 13.23 16.13
N MET A 163 -4.80 13.03 15.17
CA MET A 163 -5.80 14.02 14.76
C MET A 163 -7.05 14.09 15.66
N GLY A 164 -7.10 13.31 16.74
CA GLY A 164 -8.26 13.26 17.66
C GLY A 164 -9.46 12.49 17.11
N CYS A 165 -9.27 11.68 16.06
CA CYS A 165 -10.32 10.85 15.49
C CYS A 165 -10.55 9.59 16.33
N GLN A 166 -11.81 9.19 16.45
CA GLN A 166 -12.24 8.01 17.20
C GLN A 166 -12.90 7.01 16.27
N PHE A 167 -12.48 5.75 16.32
CA PHE A 167 -13.17 4.68 15.62
C PHE A 167 -14.49 4.37 16.34
N LYS A 168 -15.63 4.37 15.63
CA LYS A 168 -16.94 4.08 16.22
C LYS A 168 -17.48 2.77 15.66
N ASN A 169 -17.59 1.75 16.52
CA ASN A 169 -17.98 0.37 16.18
C ASN A 169 -19.46 0.17 15.78
N GLY A 170 -20.10 1.14 15.11
CA GLY A 170 -21.47 1.01 14.59
C GLY A 170 -21.71 1.78 13.28
N ARG A 171 -20.69 2.43 12.73
CA ARG A 171 -20.64 3.04 11.40
C ARG A 171 -19.20 2.81 10.96
N GLU A 172 -18.96 1.88 10.05
CA GLU A 172 -17.60 1.40 9.70
C GLU A 172 -16.69 2.54 9.23
N GLY A 173 -16.02 3.23 10.16
CA GLY A 173 -15.25 4.42 9.88
C GLY A 173 -14.72 5.16 11.11
N TRP A 174 -13.70 5.99 10.86
CA TRP A 174 -13.11 6.90 11.83
C TRP A 174 -13.92 8.21 11.88
N TYR A 175 -14.24 8.68 13.08
CA TYR A 175 -14.98 9.91 13.34
C TYR A 175 -14.07 11.00 13.87
N CYS A 176 -13.91 12.11 13.14
CA CYS A 176 -13.05 13.22 13.50
C CYS A 176 -13.89 14.48 13.86
N PRO A 177 -13.82 15.00 15.08
CA PRO A 177 -14.72 16.08 15.51
C PRO A 177 -14.44 17.48 14.91
N ASN A 178 -13.26 17.73 14.32
CA ASN A 178 -12.84 19.06 13.85
C ASN A 178 -12.42 19.11 12.36
N THR A 179 -12.77 18.10 11.56
CA THR A 179 -12.52 18.09 10.12
C THR A 179 -13.80 17.71 9.37
N SER A 180 -14.01 18.32 8.21
CA SER A 180 -15.13 18.09 7.30
C SER A 180 -15.17 16.61 6.85
N CYS A 181 -15.94 15.78 7.56
CA CYS A 181 -15.98 14.32 7.40
C CYS A 181 -16.94 13.84 6.30
N ARG A 182 -16.60 12.69 5.68
CA ARG A 182 -17.43 11.93 4.71
C ARG A 182 -18.06 10.68 5.35
N TYR A 183 -19.25 10.28 4.88
CA TYR A 183 -19.99 9.05 5.24
C TYR A 183 -20.16 8.15 4.00
N ARG A 184 -20.25 6.82 4.18
CA ARG A 184 -20.38 5.82 3.10
C ARG A 184 -21.66 4.99 3.26
N GLU A 185 -22.44 4.85 2.19
CA GLU A 185 -23.46 3.80 2.01
C GLU A 185 -23.19 3.01 0.70
N THR A 186 -24.02 2.00 0.42
CA THR A 186 -23.86 1.00 -0.67
C THR A 186 -23.83 1.58 -2.09
N GLU A 187 -24.20 2.85 -2.30
CA GLU A 187 -24.27 3.48 -3.65
C GLU A 187 -23.19 4.55 -3.92
N GLY A 188 -22.32 4.91 -2.97
CA GLY A 188 -21.18 5.82 -3.22
C GLY A 188 -20.98 6.96 -2.21
N TRP A 189 -20.10 7.91 -2.55
CA TRP A 189 -19.67 9.04 -1.71
C TRP A 189 -20.53 10.30 -1.94
N TYR A 190 -20.92 10.99 -0.86
CA TYR A 190 -21.53 12.34 -0.92
C TYR A 190 -20.66 13.38 -0.20
N ASN A 191 -20.59 14.60 -0.72
CA ASN A 191 -20.03 15.77 -0.04
C ASN A 191 -21.19 16.60 0.56
N CYS A 192 -21.20 16.84 1.87
CA CYS A 192 -22.17 17.77 2.48
C CYS A 192 -21.63 19.21 2.40
N ALA A 193 -22.50 20.17 2.07
CA ALA A 193 -22.16 21.59 2.19
C ALA A 193 -22.17 22.02 3.67
N GLU A 194 -21.39 23.05 4.02
CA GLU A 194 -21.29 23.59 5.38
C GLU A 194 -22.68 23.97 5.94
N GLY A 195 -23.06 23.37 7.08
CA GLY A 195 -24.22 23.81 7.88
C GLY A 195 -25.50 22.97 7.81
N GLU A 196 -25.55 21.90 7.02
CA GLU A 196 -26.71 21.00 6.99
C GLU A 196 -26.49 19.75 7.87
N VAL A 197 -27.45 19.45 8.75
CA VAL A 197 -27.50 18.17 9.47
C VAL A 197 -28.01 17.11 8.47
N PRO A 198 -27.24 16.04 8.16
CA PRO A 198 -27.69 15.04 7.22
C PRO A 198 -28.95 14.34 7.75
N PRO A 199 -29.91 13.97 6.88
CA PRO A 199 -31.02 13.13 7.29
C PRO A 199 -30.47 11.82 7.88
N ALA A 200 -31.15 11.30 8.91
CA ALA A 200 -30.77 10.03 9.51
C ALA A 200 -30.72 8.93 8.41
N PRO A 201 -29.71 8.06 8.41
CA PRO A 201 -29.60 7.00 7.42
C PRO A 201 -30.84 6.10 7.45
N PRO A 202 -31.29 5.55 6.31
CA PRO A 202 -32.20 4.42 6.35
C PRO A 202 -31.53 3.29 7.14
N GLU A 203 -32.27 2.64 8.03
CA GLU A 203 -31.76 1.55 8.86
C GLU A 203 -30.97 0.53 8.01
N PRO A 204 -29.81 0.02 8.47
CA PRO A 204 -29.15 -1.10 7.80
C PRO A 204 -30.18 -2.22 7.67
N ILE A 205 -30.20 -2.89 6.52
CA ILE A 205 -31.07 -4.03 6.15
C ILE A 205 -31.64 -4.63 7.42
N ALA A 206 -32.89 -4.27 7.69
CA ALA A 206 -33.44 -4.31 9.02
C ALA A 206 -33.11 -5.65 9.70
N ALA A 207 -32.87 -5.58 11.01
CA ALA A 207 -33.08 -6.71 11.91
C ALA A 207 -34.46 -7.40 11.69
N ALA A 208 -35.36 -6.81 10.89
CA ALA A 208 -36.57 -7.42 10.38
C ALA A 208 -36.30 -8.76 9.67
N GLY A 209 -36.77 -9.83 10.29
CA GLY A 209 -36.69 -11.19 9.76
C GLY A 209 -35.58 -12.06 10.36
N LEU A 210 -34.70 -11.50 11.20
CA LEU A 210 -33.66 -12.28 11.89
C LEU A 210 -34.09 -12.82 13.26
N GLU A 211 -35.24 -12.40 13.78
CA GLU A 211 -35.73 -12.75 15.13
C GLU A 211 -35.90 -14.26 15.37
N ASN A 212 -36.09 -15.05 14.31
CA ASN A 212 -36.22 -16.52 14.37
C ASN A 212 -35.29 -17.24 13.38
N ALA A 213 -34.26 -16.57 12.87
CA ALA A 213 -33.43 -17.08 11.78
C ALA A 213 -32.34 -18.07 12.23
N CYS A 214 -31.97 -18.08 13.51
CA CYS A 214 -30.91 -18.91 14.07
C CYS A 214 -31.52 -20.05 14.88
N GLY A 215 -31.85 -21.17 14.22
CA GLY A 215 -32.42 -22.33 14.90
C GLY A 215 -33.78 -22.06 15.57
N GLY A 216 -34.52 -21.07 15.07
CA GLY A 216 -35.77 -20.59 15.67
C GLY A 216 -35.60 -19.49 16.71
N GLY A 217 -34.38 -19.03 16.98
CA GLY A 217 -34.06 -17.85 17.80
C GLY A 217 -33.47 -16.70 17.00
N PRO A 218 -33.12 -15.58 17.66
CA PRO A 218 -32.63 -14.39 16.98
C PRO A 218 -31.23 -14.63 16.41
N CYS A 219 -31.00 -14.18 15.19
CA CYS A 219 -29.65 -13.91 14.69
C CYS A 219 -29.32 -12.43 14.83
N VAL A 220 -28.04 -12.15 15.02
CA VAL A 220 -27.47 -10.80 15.02
C VAL A 220 -26.37 -10.70 13.95
N PRO A 221 -26.35 -9.62 13.15
CA PRO A 221 -25.32 -9.45 12.13
C PRO A 221 -23.92 -9.28 12.74
N LEU A 222 -22.91 -9.98 12.24
CA LEU A 222 -21.51 -9.87 12.68
C LEU A 222 -20.92 -8.46 12.47
N ALA A 223 -21.47 -7.68 11.54
CA ALA A 223 -21.10 -6.28 11.32
C ALA A 223 -21.31 -5.40 12.57
N THR A 224 -22.27 -5.73 13.45
CA THR A 224 -22.53 -4.95 14.67
C THR A 224 -21.44 -5.10 15.73
N VAL A 225 -20.57 -6.11 15.59
CA VAL A 225 -19.44 -6.39 16.50
C VAL A 225 -18.08 -6.28 15.79
N GLY A 226 -18.05 -5.73 14.58
CA GLY A 226 -16.81 -5.47 13.84
C GLY A 226 -16.09 -6.71 13.31
N VAL A 227 -16.80 -7.82 13.11
CA VAL A 227 -16.24 -9.03 12.48
C VAL A 227 -16.55 -9.02 10.98
N PRO A 228 -15.53 -9.02 10.11
CA PRO A 228 -15.74 -8.95 8.67
C PRO A 228 -16.23 -10.28 8.08
N CYS A 229 -17.08 -10.19 7.06
CA CYS A 229 -17.57 -11.32 6.28
C CYS A 229 -17.17 -11.21 4.81
N LYS A 230 -17.02 -12.36 4.13
CA LYS A 230 -16.81 -12.44 2.67
C LYS A 230 -18.08 -12.07 1.90
N ASP A 231 -19.23 -12.55 2.38
CA ASP A 231 -20.55 -12.27 1.81
C ASP A 231 -21.41 -11.62 2.89
N PRO A 232 -21.89 -10.38 2.71
CA PRO A 232 -22.75 -9.72 3.69
C PRO A 232 -24.08 -10.46 3.91
N ASN A 233 -24.50 -11.30 2.95
CA ASN A 233 -25.72 -12.08 3.09
C ASN A 233 -25.53 -13.33 3.95
N SER A 234 -24.31 -13.81 4.20
CA SER A 234 -24.00 -14.96 5.07
C SER A 234 -23.14 -14.47 6.24
N CYS A 235 -23.73 -13.63 7.08
CA CYS A 235 -23.00 -12.80 8.05
C CYS A 235 -23.77 -12.55 9.35
N ALA A 236 -24.55 -13.54 9.80
CA ALA A 236 -25.25 -13.46 11.08
C ALA A 236 -25.02 -14.72 11.92
N LEU A 237 -25.10 -14.56 13.25
CA LEU A 237 -24.93 -15.65 14.23
C LEU A 237 -25.92 -15.51 15.39
N ALA A 238 -26.09 -16.57 16.16
CA ALA A 238 -26.78 -16.48 17.44
C ALA A 238 -26.01 -15.51 18.37
N PRO A 239 -26.68 -14.68 19.20
CA PRO A 239 -26.04 -13.67 20.02
C PRO A 239 -24.86 -14.17 20.86
N SER A 240 -25.01 -15.29 21.55
CA SER A 240 -23.95 -15.89 22.38
C SER A 240 -22.72 -16.29 21.54
N THR A 241 -22.95 -16.85 20.36
CA THR A 241 -21.88 -17.22 19.44
C THR A 241 -21.23 -15.98 18.83
N GLN A 242 -22.01 -14.95 18.51
CA GLN A 242 -21.53 -13.68 17.96
C GLN A 242 -20.50 -13.02 18.89
N GLU A 243 -20.77 -12.99 20.19
CA GLU A 243 -19.86 -12.43 21.20
C GLU A 243 -18.54 -13.20 21.28
N LYS A 244 -18.60 -14.53 21.29
CA LYS A 244 -17.40 -15.39 21.26
C LYS A 244 -16.60 -15.19 19.97
N VAL A 245 -17.30 -15.07 18.83
CA VAL A 245 -16.68 -14.83 17.52
C VAL A 245 -15.96 -13.48 17.47
N ALA A 246 -16.59 -12.43 17.98
CA ALA A 246 -15.95 -11.12 18.11
C ALA A 246 -14.71 -11.15 18.99
N ALA A 247 -14.80 -11.81 20.15
CA ALA A 247 -13.70 -11.92 21.10
C ALA A 247 -12.50 -12.64 20.50
N PHE A 248 -12.69 -13.80 19.86
CA PHE A 248 -11.56 -14.50 19.26
C PHE A 248 -11.01 -13.75 18.04
N HIS A 249 -11.86 -13.15 17.20
CA HIS A 249 -11.38 -12.46 16.02
C HIS A 249 -10.43 -11.31 16.38
N ALA A 250 -10.81 -10.53 17.39
CA ALA A 250 -9.97 -9.47 17.93
C ALA A 250 -8.67 -10.01 18.56
N ALA A 251 -8.75 -11.12 19.29
CA ALA A 251 -7.59 -11.72 19.96
C ALA A 251 -6.61 -12.42 18.99
N ALA A 252 -7.11 -13.02 17.91
CA ALA A 252 -6.29 -13.68 16.90
C ALA A 252 -5.46 -12.68 16.08
N GLY A 253 -5.99 -11.47 15.84
CA GLY A 253 -5.23 -10.38 15.21
C GLY A 253 -4.75 -10.66 13.77
N VAL A 254 -5.32 -11.65 13.09
CA VAL A 254 -4.88 -12.05 11.74
C VAL A 254 -5.42 -11.08 10.69
N SER A 255 -4.53 -10.29 10.09
CA SER A 255 -4.89 -9.33 9.04
C SER A 255 -5.50 -10.01 7.81
N GLY A 256 -6.64 -9.48 7.34
CA GLY A 256 -7.37 -10.00 6.17
C GLY A 256 -8.17 -11.30 6.41
N ALA A 257 -8.15 -11.83 7.63
CA ALA A 257 -8.98 -12.97 8.00
C ALA A 257 -10.42 -12.55 8.29
N ARG A 258 -11.37 -13.32 7.79
CA ARG A 258 -12.80 -12.99 7.79
C ARG A 258 -13.65 -14.24 7.83
N VAL A 259 -14.90 -14.09 8.23
CA VAL A 259 -15.92 -15.13 8.12
C VAL A 259 -16.26 -15.33 6.65
N THR A 260 -16.10 -16.54 6.13
CA THR A 260 -16.40 -16.88 4.74
C THR A 260 -17.79 -17.45 4.55
N GLU A 261 -18.38 -18.02 5.59
CA GLU A 261 -19.75 -18.53 5.63
C GLU A 261 -20.28 -18.54 7.07
N ALA A 262 -21.53 -18.14 7.28
CA ALA A 262 -22.24 -18.12 8.57
C ALA A 262 -23.74 -18.43 8.34
N MET A 263 -24.66 -17.77 9.06
CA MET A 263 -26.09 -17.78 8.76
C MET A 263 -26.39 -16.66 7.74
N PRO A 264 -27.19 -16.91 6.69
CA PRO A 264 -27.66 -18.21 6.21
C PRO A 264 -26.55 -18.99 5.55
N PRO A 265 -26.63 -20.33 5.59
CA PRO A 265 -25.71 -21.16 4.82
C PRO A 265 -25.90 -20.89 3.32
N THR A 266 -24.79 -20.77 2.61
CA THR A 266 -24.73 -20.60 1.15
C THR A 266 -24.90 -21.92 0.39
N ARG A 267 -24.74 -23.04 1.10
CA ARG A 267 -24.85 -24.41 0.59
C ARG A 267 -25.49 -25.33 1.61
N THR A 268 -25.95 -26.48 1.15
CA THR A 268 -26.56 -27.49 2.04
C THR A 268 -25.48 -28.20 2.87
N HIS A 269 -25.60 -28.13 4.20
CA HIS A 269 -24.72 -28.82 5.14
C HIS A 269 -25.43 -30.01 5.80
N SER A 270 -24.68 -31.05 6.17
CA SER A 270 -25.23 -32.17 6.94
C SER A 270 -25.51 -31.79 8.40
N ASN A 271 -24.75 -30.84 8.95
CA ASN A 271 -24.94 -30.30 10.29
C ASN A 271 -25.73 -28.97 10.18
N PRO A 272 -26.79 -28.76 10.98
CA PRO A 272 -27.56 -27.52 10.98
C PRO A 272 -26.84 -26.33 11.63
N CYS A 273 -25.56 -26.43 12.01
CA CYS A 273 -24.89 -25.38 12.79
C CYS A 273 -24.93 -23.99 12.14
N HIS A 274 -24.82 -23.88 10.81
CA HIS A 274 -24.94 -22.60 10.10
C HIS A 274 -26.37 -22.05 10.18
N THR A 275 -27.38 -22.91 10.01
CA THR A 275 -28.81 -22.56 10.16
C THR A 275 -29.13 -22.19 11.61
N ASN A 276 -28.42 -22.75 12.59
CA ASN A 276 -28.55 -22.41 13.99
C ASN A 276 -27.72 -21.18 14.39
N GLY A 277 -26.87 -20.65 13.50
CA GLY A 277 -25.94 -19.56 13.81
C GLY A 277 -24.90 -19.92 14.88
N THR A 278 -24.50 -21.19 14.95
CA THR A 278 -23.60 -21.76 15.98
C THR A 278 -22.26 -22.20 15.40
N CYS A 279 -21.98 -21.91 14.13
CA CYS A 279 -20.69 -22.15 13.51
C CYS A 279 -20.41 -21.15 12.39
N ILE A 280 -19.13 -21.03 12.06
CA ILE A 280 -18.63 -20.22 10.96
C ILE A 280 -17.55 -20.98 10.19
N ASP A 281 -17.47 -20.70 8.89
CA ASP A 281 -16.23 -20.90 8.16
C ASP A 281 -15.41 -19.61 8.26
N TYR A 282 -14.13 -19.72 8.58
CA TYR A 282 -13.23 -18.60 8.85
C TYR A 282 -11.91 -18.78 8.11
N GLY A 283 -11.47 -17.75 7.39
CA GLY A 283 -10.32 -17.89 6.52
C GLY A 283 -9.74 -16.57 6.04
N LYS A 284 -8.59 -16.66 5.38
CA LYS A 284 -7.87 -15.53 4.78
C LYS A 284 -7.67 -15.82 3.30
N ALA A 285 -7.79 -14.79 2.46
CA ALA A 285 -7.51 -14.93 1.03
C ALA A 285 -6.03 -15.30 0.83
N GLY A 286 -5.76 -16.34 0.03
CA GLY A 286 -4.40 -16.85 -0.14
C GLY A 286 -3.92 -17.83 0.94
N GLY A 287 -4.79 -18.19 1.90
CA GLY A 287 -4.45 -19.11 2.99
C GLY A 287 -3.88 -18.42 4.22
N MET A 288 -3.65 -19.20 5.27
CA MET A 288 -3.06 -18.75 6.53
C MET A 288 -1.69 -19.41 6.71
N THR A 289 -0.75 -18.67 7.29
CA THR A 289 0.53 -19.21 7.72
C THR A 289 0.37 -20.11 8.96
N ASN A 290 1.36 -20.97 9.22
CA ASN A 290 1.35 -21.85 10.39
C ASN A 290 1.23 -21.09 11.72
N GLN A 291 1.77 -19.85 11.79
CA GLN A 291 1.64 -19.02 12.98
C GLN A 291 0.23 -18.44 13.11
N GLU A 292 -0.34 -17.90 12.03
CA GLU A 292 -1.72 -17.40 12.02
C GLU A 292 -2.73 -18.50 12.38
N ILE A 293 -2.51 -19.74 11.92
CA ILE A 293 -3.34 -20.90 12.30
C ILE A 293 -3.27 -21.15 13.81
N LYS A 294 -2.08 -21.10 14.42
CA LYS A 294 -1.92 -21.24 15.87
C LYS A 294 -2.60 -20.11 16.65
N ASP A 295 -2.49 -18.87 16.16
CA ASP A 295 -3.09 -17.69 16.79
C ASP A 295 -4.63 -17.79 16.77
N VAL A 296 -5.21 -18.21 15.64
CA VAL A 296 -6.66 -18.46 15.52
C VAL A 296 -7.10 -19.60 16.44
N ILE A 297 -6.37 -20.72 16.47
CA ILE A 297 -6.69 -21.85 17.37
C ILE A 297 -6.69 -21.39 18.82
N GLN A 298 -5.63 -20.70 19.25
CA GLN A 298 -5.47 -20.24 20.62
C GLN A 298 -6.58 -19.26 21.01
N ALA A 299 -6.88 -18.30 20.14
CA ALA A 299 -7.93 -17.32 20.38
C ALA A 299 -9.32 -17.96 20.44
N ALA A 300 -9.63 -18.86 19.49
CA ALA A 300 -10.93 -19.54 19.44
C ALA A 300 -11.16 -20.42 20.67
N VAL A 301 -10.16 -21.20 21.07
CA VAL A 301 -10.22 -22.02 22.29
C VAL A 301 -10.40 -21.15 23.53
N ASN A 302 -9.69 -20.02 23.63
CA ASN A 302 -9.84 -19.08 24.74
C ASN A 302 -11.25 -18.44 24.78
N ALA A 303 -11.90 -18.27 23.63
CA ALA A 303 -13.28 -17.79 23.53
C ALA A 303 -14.32 -18.90 23.75
N GLY A 304 -13.91 -20.13 24.09
CA GLY A 304 -14.80 -21.27 24.30
C GLY A 304 -15.33 -21.90 23.01
N LEU A 305 -14.70 -21.62 21.87
CA LEU A 305 -15.03 -22.18 20.58
C LEU A 305 -14.15 -23.39 20.25
N SER A 306 -14.64 -24.23 19.36
CA SER A 306 -13.97 -25.45 18.89
C SER A 306 -13.52 -25.28 17.44
N PRO A 307 -12.27 -24.84 17.17
CA PRO A 307 -11.76 -24.68 15.82
C PRO A 307 -11.31 -26.02 15.21
N LYS A 308 -11.60 -26.23 13.93
CA LYS A 308 -11.09 -27.31 13.09
C LYS A 308 -10.52 -26.71 11.81
N TYR A 309 -9.24 -26.94 11.55
CA TYR A 309 -8.59 -26.50 10.33
C TYR A 309 -8.70 -27.60 9.27
N GLU A 310 -9.38 -27.29 8.17
CA GLU A 310 -9.65 -28.20 7.07
C GLU A 310 -8.58 -28.06 5.99
N VAL A 311 -8.06 -29.19 5.50
CA VAL A 311 -7.10 -29.25 4.39
C VAL A 311 -7.50 -30.32 3.36
N GLY A 312 -6.97 -30.21 2.15
CA GLY A 312 -7.40 -31.06 1.03
C GLY A 312 -6.67 -32.41 0.99
N THR A 313 -5.44 -32.47 1.49
CA THR A 313 -4.55 -33.63 1.31
C THR A 313 -3.89 -34.07 2.62
N GLN A 314 -3.48 -35.36 2.68
CA GLN A 314 -2.73 -35.88 3.81
C GLN A 314 -1.35 -35.21 3.95
N ALA A 315 -0.72 -34.83 2.83
CA ALA A 315 0.55 -34.12 2.86
C ALA A 315 0.45 -32.75 3.58
N GLU A 316 -0.66 -32.02 3.38
CA GLU A 316 -0.92 -30.78 4.11
C GLU A 316 -1.12 -31.03 5.61
N VAL A 317 -1.81 -32.11 5.99
CA VAL A 317 -1.92 -32.51 7.41
C VAL A 317 -0.54 -32.74 8.01
N ASP A 318 0.33 -33.49 7.33
CA ASP A 318 1.66 -33.83 7.82
C ASP A 318 2.52 -32.56 8.02
N VAL A 319 2.42 -31.59 7.09
CA VAL A 319 3.09 -30.27 7.21
C VAL A 319 2.61 -29.49 8.43
N LEU A 320 1.30 -29.50 8.73
CA LEU A 320 0.75 -28.80 9.89
C LEU A 320 1.18 -29.46 11.22
N LEU A 321 1.23 -30.79 11.25
CA LEU A 321 1.72 -31.55 12.40
C LEU A 321 3.21 -31.28 12.65
N GLU A 322 4.04 -31.27 11.61
CA GLU A 322 5.46 -30.91 11.70
C GLU A 322 5.65 -29.46 12.16
N ALA A 323 4.76 -28.55 11.74
CA ALA A 323 4.74 -27.17 12.20
C ALA A 323 4.28 -27.02 13.67
N GLY A 324 3.90 -28.10 14.34
CA GLY A 324 3.50 -28.12 15.75
C GLY A 324 2.05 -27.70 16.01
N ILE A 325 1.17 -27.82 15.02
CA ILE A 325 -0.28 -27.65 15.22
C ILE A 325 -0.85 -28.95 15.78
N PRO A 326 -1.58 -28.92 16.93
CA PRO A 326 -2.09 -30.15 17.53
C PRO A 326 -3.10 -30.86 16.63
N ALA A 327 -2.94 -32.18 16.45
CA ALA A 327 -3.79 -33.01 15.60
C ALA A 327 -5.30 -32.88 15.90
N GLN A 328 -5.67 -32.61 17.16
CA GLN A 328 -7.06 -32.44 17.55
C GLN A 328 -7.75 -31.22 16.93
N TYR A 329 -7.00 -30.26 16.38
CA TYR A 329 -7.52 -29.07 15.71
C TYR A 329 -7.40 -29.15 14.18
N ILE A 330 -6.95 -30.28 13.63
CA ILE A 330 -6.85 -30.51 12.19
C ILE A 330 -7.95 -31.50 11.82
N GLU A 331 -8.77 -31.16 10.82
CA GLU A 331 -9.78 -32.07 10.28
C GLU A 331 -9.14 -33.07 9.31
N LYS A 332 -9.76 -34.23 9.13
CA LYS A 332 -9.27 -35.21 8.15
C LYS A 332 -9.22 -34.60 6.75
N PRO A 333 -8.30 -35.02 5.87
CA PRO A 333 -8.23 -34.50 4.51
C PRO A 333 -9.58 -34.65 3.79
N LEU A 334 -10.13 -33.52 3.35
CA LEU A 334 -11.45 -33.47 2.71
C LEU A 334 -11.39 -33.63 1.19
N GLY A 335 -10.20 -33.81 0.61
CA GLY A 335 -10.03 -34.04 -0.82
C GLY A 335 -10.63 -32.89 -1.65
N SER A 336 -11.43 -33.22 -2.66
CA SER A 336 -12.09 -32.25 -3.54
C SER A 336 -13.33 -31.58 -2.92
N HIS A 337 -13.67 -31.86 -1.65
CA HIS A 337 -14.82 -31.25 -0.98
C HIS A 337 -14.56 -29.84 -0.46
N ILE A 338 -13.30 -29.39 -0.46
CA ILE A 338 -12.92 -28.01 -0.18
C ILE A 338 -12.14 -27.41 -1.35
N THR A 339 -12.31 -26.11 -1.57
CA THR A 339 -11.59 -25.37 -2.62
C THR A 339 -10.34 -24.67 -2.11
N ALA A 340 -10.23 -24.49 -0.80
CA ALA A 340 -9.06 -23.95 -0.11
C ALA A 340 -9.09 -24.34 1.39
N PRO A 341 -7.91 -24.43 2.04
CA PRO A 341 -7.83 -24.59 3.48
C PRO A 341 -8.48 -23.43 4.24
N HIS A 342 -9.28 -23.75 5.26
CA HIS A 342 -9.98 -22.80 6.10
C HIS A 342 -10.29 -23.42 7.46
N PHE A 343 -10.76 -22.61 8.40
CA PHE A 343 -11.31 -23.10 9.66
C PHE A 343 -12.80 -23.30 9.55
N SER A 344 -13.30 -24.41 10.07
CA SER A 344 -14.67 -24.51 10.57
C SER A 344 -14.63 -24.38 12.09
N ILE A 345 -15.26 -23.34 12.63
CA ILE A 345 -15.24 -23.00 14.05
C ILE A 345 -16.65 -23.20 14.61
N TYR A 346 -16.76 -24.05 15.62
CA TYR A 346 -18.04 -24.42 16.21
C TYR A 346 -18.21 -23.84 17.61
N ASP A 347 -19.42 -23.43 17.93
CA ASP A 347 -19.89 -23.18 19.28
C ASP A 347 -20.70 -24.40 19.76
N ASN A 348 -20.09 -25.19 20.65
CA ASN A 348 -20.68 -26.43 21.16
C ASN A 348 -21.48 -26.25 22.46
N GLY A 349 -21.67 -25.01 22.93
CA GLY A 349 -22.38 -24.69 24.17
C GLY A 349 -22.54 -23.21 24.43
#